data_AF-A0A2I1FRH0-F1
#
_entry.id   AF-A0A2I1FRH0-F1
#
_cell.length_a   1.000
_cell.length_b   1.000
_cell.length_c   1.000
_cell.angle_alpha   90.00
_cell.angle_beta   90.00
_cell.angle_gamma   90.00
#
_symmetry.space_group_name_H-M   'P 1'
#
loop_
_entity.id
_entity.type
_entity.pdbx_description
1 polymer ?
#
loop_
_entity_poly.entity_id
_entity_poly.type
_entity_poly.pdbx_seq_one_letter_code
_entity_poly.pdbx_strand_id
1 'polypeptide(L)'
;MDLPKYTGTIHPEEWVKQVQIYCHLKGIENEEKIIKISKLMIDSTIIIPNVDKINSFDELVKALKLHSTFILYKNSCKRNLQLIKYIPEKEDVATFLANFRSLCNWVEISDHKEIITMLINSYSDHFFKGEFIKRVEGINSVDEIFKIFSEV
;
A
#
# COMPACT_ATOMS: atom_id res chain seq x y z
N MET A 1 10.56 19.52 -2.39
CA MET A 1 10.25 18.15 -1.94
C MET A 1 10.96 17.97 -0.62
N ASP A 2 10.21 17.61 0.42
CA ASP A 2 10.80 17.31 1.73
C ASP A 2 11.65 16.04 1.65
N LEU A 3 12.56 15.89 2.61
CA LEU A 3 13.42 14.71 2.69
C LEU A 3 12.54 13.47 2.96
N PRO A 4 12.57 12.43 2.11
CA PRO A 4 11.73 11.24 2.28
C PRO A 4 12.24 10.38 3.45
N LYS A 5 11.84 10.74 4.68
CA LYS A 5 12.25 10.04 5.91
C LYS A 5 11.37 8.80 6.14
N TYR A 6 11.98 7.66 6.46
CA TYR A 6 11.24 6.46 6.85
C TYR A 6 10.87 6.49 8.34
N THR A 7 9.59 6.64 8.63
CA THR A 7 9.03 6.68 9.99
C THR A 7 8.26 5.40 10.36
N GLY A 8 8.27 4.40 9.47
CA GLY A 8 7.46 3.19 9.65
C GLY A 8 5.96 3.38 9.40
N THR A 9 5.53 4.55 8.88
CA THR A 9 4.12 4.86 8.57
C THR A 9 3.82 4.87 7.08
N ILE A 10 4.64 4.17 6.30
CA ILE A 10 4.57 4.06 4.84
C ILE A 10 5.08 2.68 4.43
N HIS A 11 4.57 2.14 3.33
CA HIS A 11 5.06 0.88 2.80
C HIS A 11 6.53 1.01 2.36
N PRO A 12 7.44 0.10 2.76
CA PRO A 12 8.87 0.22 2.48
C PRO A 12 9.22 0.38 1.00
N GLU A 13 8.54 -0.32 0.10
CA GLU A 13 8.78 -0.17 -1.36
C GLU A 13 8.36 1.20 -1.87
N GLU A 14 7.27 1.76 -1.33
CA GLU A 14 6.79 3.08 -1.72
C GLU A 14 7.76 4.17 -1.24
N TRP A 15 8.24 4.01 -0.01
CA TRP A 15 9.28 4.89 0.53
C TRP A 15 10.59 4.81 -0.26
N VAL A 16 11.07 3.61 -0.59
CA VAL A 16 12.30 3.45 -1.41
C VAL A 16 12.14 4.16 -2.76
N LYS A 17 10.98 4.04 -3.42
CA LYS A 17 10.70 4.79 -4.67
C LYS A 17 10.79 6.30 -4.46
N GLN A 18 10.24 6.83 -3.36
CA GLN A 18 10.36 8.25 -3.03
C GLN A 18 11.81 8.69 -2.84
N VAL A 19 12.64 7.88 -2.17
CA VAL A 19 14.08 8.14 -2.01
C VAL A 19 14.80 8.12 -3.35
N GLN A 20 14.49 7.15 -4.22
CA GLN A 20 15.07 7.03 -5.57
C GLN A 20 14.72 8.26 -6.43
N ILE A 21 13.45 8.67 -6.44
CA ILE A 21 13.00 9.89 -7.13
C ILE A 21 13.73 11.12 -6.59
N TYR A 22 13.79 11.27 -5.27
CA TYR A 22 14.51 12.37 -4.62
C TYR A 22 15.99 12.40 -5.05
N CYS A 23 16.68 11.26 -5.04
CA CYS A 23 18.07 11.16 -5.44
C CYS A 23 18.28 11.48 -6.93
N HIS A 24 17.42 10.95 -7.80
CA HIS A 24 17.49 11.20 -9.23
C HIS A 24 17.29 12.69 -9.56
N LEU A 25 16.32 13.35 -8.91
CA LEU A 25 16.12 14.81 -9.02
C LEU A 25 17.32 15.64 -8.53
N LYS A 26 18.21 15.04 -7.73
CA LYS A 26 19.46 15.65 -7.25
C LYS A 26 20.67 15.22 -8.08
N GLY A 27 20.49 14.51 -9.20
CA GLY A 27 21.56 14.02 -10.06
C GLY A 27 22.36 12.86 -9.44
N ILE A 28 21.80 12.16 -8.45
CA ILE A 28 22.42 11.00 -7.83
C ILE A 28 21.85 9.75 -8.50
N GLU A 29 22.64 9.14 -9.38
CA GLU A 29 22.21 7.97 -10.17
C GLU A 29 22.86 6.65 -9.71
N ASN A 30 23.93 6.74 -8.92
CA ASN A 30 24.65 5.56 -8.45
C ASN A 30 23.84 4.84 -7.35
N GLU A 31 23.42 3.61 -7.63
CA GLU A 31 22.60 2.80 -6.73
C GLU A 31 23.21 2.62 -5.33
N GLU A 32 24.51 2.31 -5.23
CA GLU A 32 25.19 2.14 -3.95
C GLU A 32 25.12 3.41 -3.08
N LYS A 33 25.27 4.59 -3.69
CA LYS A 33 25.10 5.88 -3.01
C LYS A 33 23.66 6.09 -2.56
N ILE A 34 22.67 5.74 -3.40
CA ILE A 34 21.25 5.87 -3.05
C ILE A 34 20.90 4.94 -1.88
N ILE A 35 21.45 3.72 -1.84
CA ILE A 35 21.27 2.80 -0.72
C ILE A 35 21.87 3.38 0.58
N LYS A 36 23.09 3.95 0.53
CA LYS A 36 23.69 4.63 1.69
C LYS A 36 22.82 5.79 2.18
N ILE A 37 22.29 6.60 1.27
CA ILE A 37 21.36 7.69 1.58
C ILE A 37 20.07 7.15 2.22
N SER A 38 19.52 6.07 1.67
CA SER A 38 18.29 5.43 2.19
C SER A 38 18.48 5.01 3.65
N LYS A 39 19.62 4.39 4.00
CA LYS A 39 19.94 4.02 5.39
C LYS A 39 19.96 5.24 6.33
N LEU A 40 20.52 6.36 5.87
CA LEU A 40 20.59 7.61 6.64
C LEU A 40 19.22 8.31 6.78
N MET A 41 18.28 8.01 5.89
CA MET A 41 16.92 8.56 5.91
C MET A 41 15.95 7.77 6.80
N ILE A 42 16.40 6.67 7.41
CA ILE A 42 15.60 5.93 8.40
C ILE A 42 15.54 6.74 9.69
N ASP A 43 14.36 6.85 10.29
CA ASP A 43 14.22 7.47 11.60
C ASP A 43 15.12 6.76 12.63
N SER A 44 15.88 7.53 13.41
CA SER A 44 16.87 7.00 14.35
C SER A 44 16.26 6.13 15.46
N THR A 45 14.95 6.21 15.68
CA THR A 45 14.23 5.32 16.62
C THR A 45 13.95 3.93 16.04
N ILE A 46 14.12 3.73 14.73
CA ILE A 46 13.93 2.47 14.00
C ILE A 46 15.29 1.80 13.83
N ILE A 47 15.63 0.92 14.77
CA ILE A 47 16.93 0.24 14.79
C ILE A 47 16.85 -1.03 13.94
N ILE A 48 17.49 -1.01 12.77
CA ILE A 48 17.60 -2.17 11.88
C ILE A 48 18.92 -2.91 12.16
N PRO A 49 18.89 -4.17 12.63
CA PRO A 49 20.10 -4.95 12.87
C PRO A 49 20.93 -5.13 11.59
N ASN A 50 22.25 -4.97 11.69
CA ASN A 50 23.18 -5.12 10.56
C ASN A 50 22.85 -4.24 9.33
N VAL A 51 22.21 -3.08 9.51
CA VAL A 51 21.86 -2.16 8.42
C VAL A 51 23.05 -1.81 7.52
N ASP A 52 24.25 -1.74 8.09
CA ASP A 52 25.47 -1.45 7.34
C ASP A 52 25.81 -2.53 6.30
N LYS A 53 25.41 -3.79 6.54
CA LYS A 53 25.67 -4.93 5.65
C LYS A 53 24.69 -5.04 4.47
N ILE A 54 23.59 -4.29 4.49
CA ILE A 54 22.56 -4.29 3.45
C ILE A 54 23.10 -3.59 2.20
N ASN A 55 23.15 -4.27 1.06
CA ASN A 55 23.77 -3.75 -0.17
C ASN A 55 22.82 -3.68 -1.36
N SER A 56 21.53 -3.99 -1.16
CA SER A 56 20.49 -3.91 -2.18
C SER A 56 19.21 -3.29 -1.61
N PHE A 57 18.37 -2.72 -2.49
CA PHE A 57 17.04 -2.26 -2.09
C PHE A 57 16.15 -3.41 -1.62
N ASP A 58 16.26 -4.59 -2.22
CA ASP A 58 15.47 -5.76 -1.82
C ASP A 58 15.78 -6.20 -0.38
N GLU A 59 17.06 -6.24 -0.01
CA GLU A 59 17.47 -6.52 1.37
C GLU A 59 16.98 -5.43 2.34
N LEU A 60 17.06 -4.15 1.94
CA LEU A 60 16.58 -3.04 2.75
C LEU A 60 15.07 -3.13 2.98
N VAL A 61 14.28 -3.33 1.92
CA VAL A 61 12.84 -3.50 1.98
C VAL A 61 12.48 -4.69 2.88
N LYS A 62 13.13 -5.84 2.72
CA LYS A 62 12.92 -7.01 3.58
C LYS A 62 13.20 -6.70 5.04
N ALA A 63 14.32 -6.04 5.34
CA ALA A 63 14.67 -5.66 6.71
C ALA A 63 13.65 -4.69 7.33
N LEU A 64 13.18 -3.70 6.56
CA LEU A 64 12.15 -2.75 7.00
C LEU A 64 10.79 -3.44 7.21
N LYS A 65 10.41 -4.38 6.34
CA LYS A 65 9.17 -5.16 6.48
C LYS A 65 9.18 -6.08 7.70
N LEU A 66 10.35 -6.56 8.12
CA LEU A 66 10.49 -7.38 9.33
C LEU A 66 10.46 -6.56 10.64
N HIS A 67 10.66 -5.24 10.56
CA HIS A 67 10.67 -4.39 11.74
C HIS A 67 9.25 -4.18 12.30
N SER A 68 9.14 -4.09 13.64
CA SER A 68 7.86 -3.99 14.35
C SER A 68 7.02 -2.77 13.94
N THR A 69 7.66 -1.64 13.60
CA THR A 69 6.95 -0.43 13.13
C THR A 69 6.18 -0.68 11.85
N PHE A 70 6.74 -1.41 10.89
CA PHE A 70 6.01 -1.76 9.66
C PHE A 70 4.86 -2.73 9.96
N ILE A 71 5.07 -3.72 10.84
CA ILE A 71 4.01 -4.64 11.25
C ILE A 71 2.83 -3.88 11.88
N LEU A 72 3.10 -2.89 12.74
CA LEU A 72 2.09 -2.02 13.32
C LEU A 72 1.35 -1.21 12.27
N TYR A 73 2.07 -0.59 11.33
CA TYR A 73 1.48 0.14 10.20
C TYR A 73 0.59 -0.76 9.33
N LYS A 74 1.09 -1.95 8.96
CA LYS A 74 0.33 -2.94 8.19
C LYS A 74 -0.96 -3.36 8.92
N ASN A 75 -0.88 -3.61 10.22
CA ASN A 75 -2.06 -3.92 11.04
C ASN A 75 -3.04 -2.74 11.16
N SER A 76 -2.54 -1.51 11.15
CA SER A 76 -3.38 -0.31 11.11
C SER A 76 -4.12 -0.20 9.78
N CYS A 77 -3.40 -0.37 8.68
CA CYS A 77 -3.99 -0.37 7.33
C CYS A 77 -5.05 -1.48 7.18
N LYS A 78 -4.79 -2.68 7.72
CA LYS A 78 -5.76 -3.79 7.69
C LYS A 78 -7.03 -3.45 8.44
N ARG A 79 -6.93 -2.83 9.62
CA ARG A 79 -8.09 -2.34 10.37
C ARG A 79 -8.86 -1.28 9.59
N ASN A 80 -8.17 -0.32 8.97
CA ASN A 80 -8.80 0.69 8.13
C ASN A 80 -9.55 0.04 6.95
N LEU A 81 -8.94 -0.93 6.27
CA LEU A 81 -9.55 -1.65 5.16
C LEU A 81 -10.82 -2.43 5.57
N GLN A 82 -10.86 -2.97 6.79
CA GLN A 82 -12.06 -3.66 7.32
C GLN A 82 -13.19 -2.69 7.71
N LEU A 83 -12.85 -1.45 8.03
CA LEU A 83 -13.80 -0.44 8.53
C LEU A 83 -14.23 0.55 7.45
N ILE A 84 -13.52 0.65 6.33
CA ILE A 84 -13.82 1.60 5.27
C ILE A 84 -15.23 1.33 4.72
N LYS A 85 -16.01 2.39 4.53
CA LYS A 85 -17.35 2.34 3.96
C LYS A 85 -17.46 3.29 2.80
N TYR A 86 -18.00 2.79 1.69
CA TYR A 86 -18.37 3.63 0.57
C TYR A 86 -19.72 4.30 0.86
N ILE A 87 -19.75 5.62 0.79
CA ILE A 87 -20.94 6.44 0.97
C ILE A 87 -21.05 7.37 -0.25
N PRO A 88 -21.88 7.03 -1.26
CA PRO A 88 -21.97 7.77 -2.52
C PRO A 88 -22.25 9.28 -2.35
N GLU A 89 -22.93 9.67 -1.27
CA GLU A 89 -23.25 11.06 -0.98
C GLU A 89 -22.06 11.87 -0.44
N LYS A 90 -20.98 11.20 -0.03
CA LYS A 90 -19.81 11.84 0.62
C LYS A 90 -18.53 11.74 -0.19
N GLU A 91 -18.40 10.73 -1.04
CA GLU A 91 -17.19 10.49 -1.83
C GLU A 91 -17.53 9.90 -3.19
N ASP A 92 -16.76 10.30 -4.20
CA ASP A 92 -16.84 9.70 -5.52
C ASP A 92 -16.22 8.29 -5.53
N VAL A 93 -16.81 7.39 -6.34
CA VAL A 93 -16.40 5.99 -6.42
C VAL A 93 -14.93 5.82 -6.81
N ALA A 94 -14.38 6.68 -7.68
CA ALA A 94 -12.98 6.58 -8.08
C ALA A 94 -12.05 6.94 -6.91
N THR A 95 -12.45 7.90 -6.07
CA THR A 95 -11.69 8.27 -4.86
C THR A 95 -11.73 7.15 -3.83
N PHE A 96 -12.91 6.56 -3.60
CA PHE A 96 -13.08 5.39 -2.73
C PHE A 96 -12.20 4.22 -3.20
N LEU A 97 -12.30 3.83 -4.47
CA LEU A 97 -11.55 2.70 -5.04
C LEU A 97 -10.04 2.96 -5.07
N ALA A 98 -9.59 4.19 -5.30
CA ALA A 98 -8.16 4.54 -5.21
C ALA A 98 -7.63 4.31 -3.79
N ASN A 99 -8.34 4.81 -2.77
CA ASN A 99 -7.96 4.61 -1.37
C ASN A 99 -8.00 3.12 -0.98
N PHE A 100 -9.06 2.41 -1.37
CA PHE A 100 -9.20 0.97 -1.14
C PHE A 100 -8.03 0.19 -1.77
N ARG A 101 -7.67 0.50 -3.02
CA ARG A 101 -6.52 -0.10 -3.72
C ARG A 101 -5.21 0.14 -2.98
N SER A 102 -4.97 1.37 -2.53
CA SER A 102 -3.77 1.71 -1.77
C SER A 102 -3.70 0.91 -0.47
N LEU A 103 -4.81 0.80 0.26
CA LEU A 103 -4.88 -0.02 1.47
C LEU A 103 -4.56 -1.49 1.19
N CYS A 104 -5.19 -2.11 0.17
CA CYS A 104 -4.89 -3.48 -0.26
C CYS A 104 -3.40 -3.68 -0.55
N ASN A 105 -2.78 -2.75 -1.27
CA ASN A 105 -1.35 -2.80 -1.57
C ASN A 105 -0.48 -2.71 -0.31
N TRP A 106 -0.80 -1.80 0.62
CA TRP A 106 -0.04 -1.64 1.87
C TRP A 106 -0.14 -2.84 2.81
N VAL A 107 -1.25 -3.59 2.73
CA VAL A 107 -1.41 -4.85 3.48
C VAL A 107 -1.00 -6.09 2.68
N GLU A 108 -0.50 -5.90 1.45
CA GLU A 108 -0.04 -6.95 0.55
C GLU A 108 -1.14 -8.01 0.27
N ILE A 109 -2.40 -7.58 0.15
CA ILE A 109 -3.50 -8.45 -0.28
C ILE A 109 -3.54 -8.51 -1.79
N SER A 110 -3.48 -9.73 -2.33
CA SER A 110 -3.60 -10.02 -3.76
C SER A 110 -4.69 -11.06 -4.08
N ASP A 111 -5.32 -11.66 -3.05
CA ASP A 111 -6.40 -12.63 -3.26
C ASP A 111 -7.68 -11.92 -3.70
N HIS A 112 -8.15 -12.26 -4.90
CA HIS A 112 -9.33 -11.63 -5.51
C HIS A 112 -10.62 -11.91 -4.70
N LYS A 113 -10.74 -13.08 -4.05
CA LYS A 113 -11.93 -13.42 -3.25
C LYS A 113 -11.97 -12.61 -1.96
N GLU A 114 -10.83 -12.41 -1.31
CA GLU A 114 -10.68 -11.54 -0.15
C GLU A 114 -11.07 -10.10 -0.53
N ILE A 115 -10.57 -9.60 -1.67
CA ILE A 115 -10.92 -8.26 -2.18
C ILE A 115 -12.42 -8.11 -2.46
N ILE A 116 -13.04 -9.07 -3.16
CA ILE A 116 -14.50 -9.06 -3.41
C ILE A 116 -15.27 -9.03 -2.09
N THR A 117 -14.88 -9.86 -1.12
CA THR A 117 -15.53 -9.91 0.19
C THR A 117 -15.44 -8.56 0.92
N MET A 118 -14.28 -7.92 0.86
CA MET A 118 -14.06 -6.61 1.48
C MET A 118 -14.87 -5.50 0.80
N LEU A 119 -14.97 -5.49 -0.53
CA LEU A 119 -15.80 -4.54 -1.28
C LEU A 119 -17.30 -4.72 -1.02
N ILE A 120 -17.78 -5.96 -0.94
CA ILE A 120 -19.17 -6.25 -0.55
C ILE A 120 -19.46 -5.70 0.85
N ASN A 121 -18.48 -5.79 1.75
CA ASN A 121 -18.63 -5.27 3.11
C ASN A 121 -18.47 -3.75 3.21
N SER A 122 -17.84 -3.09 2.23
CA SER A 122 -17.64 -1.64 2.26
C SER A 122 -18.91 -0.87 1.89
N TYR A 123 -19.82 -1.42 1.10
CA TYR A 123 -21.04 -0.74 0.70
C TYR A 123 -22.30 -1.43 1.26
N SER A 124 -23.21 -0.68 1.87
CA SER A 124 -24.37 -1.23 2.57
C SER A 124 -25.58 -1.51 1.67
N ASP A 125 -25.57 -1.07 0.41
CA ASP A 125 -26.72 -1.20 -0.49
C ASP A 125 -26.98 -2.65 -0.93
N HIS A 126 -28.22 -3.13 -0.74
CA HIS A 126 -28.58 -4.52 -1.01
C HIS A 126 -28.68 -4.81 -2.51
N PHE A 127 -29.14 -3.85 -3.31
CA PHE A 127 -29.26 -4.01 -4.75
C PHE A 127 -27.87 -4.14 -5.37
N PHE A 128 -26.97 -3.22 -5.01
CA PHE A 128 -25.57 -3.22 -5.37
C PHE A 128 -24.92 -4.56 -5.05
N LYS A 129 -25.07 -5.08 -3.81
CA LYS A 129 -24.46 -6.35 -3.42
C LYS A 129 -24.92 -7.50 -4.32
N GLY A 130 -26.22 -7.56 -4.62
CA GLY A 130 -26.77 -8.60 -5.49
C GLY A 130 -26.20 -8.54 -6.91
N GLU A 131 -26.13 -7.35 -7.50
CA GLU A 131 -25.61 -7.16 -8.86
C GLU A 131 -24.10 -7.33 -8.94
N PHE A 132 -23.37 -6.78 -7.97
CA PHE A 132 -21.91 -6.89 -7.88
C PHE A 132 -21.48 -8.35 -7.80
N ILE A 133 -22.07 -9.15 -6.89
CA ILE A 133 -21.74 -10.58 -6.72
C ILE A 133 -21.93 -11.37 -8.02
N LYS A 134 -23.02 -11.12 -8.75
CA LYS A 134 -23.28 -11.80 -10.04
C LYS A 134 -22.24 -11.42 -11.09
N ARG A 135 -21.87 -10.14 -11.16
CA ARG A 135 -20.96 -9.64 -12.21
C ARG A 135 -19.50 -10.02 -11.97
N VAL A 136 -19.09 -10.20 -10.71
CA VAL A 136 -17.72 -10.63 -10.36
C VAL A 136 -17.53 -12.15 -10.33
N GLU A 137 -18.58 -12.94 -10.58
CA GLU A 137 -18.48 -14.39 -10.62
C GLU A 137 -17.51 -14.85 -11.72
N GLY A 138 -16.48 -15.62 -11.33
CA GLY A 138 -15.45 -16.11 -12.24
C GLY A 138 -14.38 -15.07 -12.63
N ILE A 139 -14.45 -13.84 -12.11
CA ILE A 139 -13.45 -12.80 -12.35
C ILE A 139 -12.26 -12.98 -11.41
N ASN A 140 -11.06 -13.08 -11.99
CA ASN A 140 -9.80 -13.24 -11.25
C ASN A 140 -8.93 -11.98 -11.28
N SER A 141 -9.31 -10.97 -12.07
CA SER A 141 -8.57 -9.71 -12.20
C SER A 141 -9.07 -8.67 -11.20
N VAL A 142 -8.18 -8.17 -10.35
CA VAL A 142 -8.50 -7.09 -9.40
C VAL A 142 -8.94 -5.81 -10.13
N ASP A 143 -8.34 -5.52 -11.28
CA ASP A 143 -8.69 -4.33 -12.07
C ASP A 143 -10.11 -4.44 -12.64
N GLU A 144 -10.50 -5.63 -13.09
CA GLU A 144 -11.87 -5.87 -13.56
C GLU A 144 -12.88 -5.81 -12.41
N ILE A 145 -12.53 -6.34 -11.23
CA ILE A 145 -13.38 -6.27 -10.03
C ILE A 145 -13.67 -4.81 -9.65
N PHE A 146 -12.65 -3.94 -9.66
CA PHE A 146 -12.85 -2.51 -9.37
C PHE A 146 -13.66 -1.80 -10.44
N LYS A 147 -13.44 -2.13 -11.72
CA LYS A 147 -14.26 -1.61 -12.80
C LYS A 147 -15.73 -1.98 -12.61
N ILE A 148 -16.02 -3.25 -12.32
CA ILE A 148 -17.39 -3.72 -12.07
C ILE A 148 -18.01 -2.99 -10.87
N PHE A 149 -17.26 -2.76 -9.79
CA PHE A 149 -17.74 -1.99 -8.64
C PHE A 149 -18.20 -0.59 -9.03
N SER A 150 -17.50 0.07 -9.96
CA SER A 150 -17.85 1.42 -10.43
C SER A 150 -19.04 1.48 -11.40
N GLU A 151 -19.45 0.35 -11.97
CA GLU A 151 -20.50 0.24 -13.00
C GLU A 151 -21.84 -0.31 -12.48
N VAL A 152 -21.90 -0.67 -11.19
CA VAL A 152 -23.11 -1.12 -10.50
C VAL A 152 -23.72 0.04 -9.74
#